data_AF-A0A2V8K6Y8-F1
#
_entry.id   AF-A0A2V8K6Y8-F1
#
_cell.length_a   1.000
_cell.length_b   1.000
_cell.length_c   1.000
_cell.angle_alpha   90.00
_cell.angle_beta   90.00
_cell.angle_gamma   90.00
#
_symmetry.space_group_name_H-M   'P 1'
#
loop_
_entity.id
_entity.type
_entity.pdbx_description
1 polymer ?
#
loop_
_entity_poly.entity_id
_entity_poly.type
_entity_poly.pdbx_seq_one_letter_code
_entity_poly.pdbx_strand_id
1 'polypeptide(L)'
;MHPWVPACCNNLNYGASSFMNEIDFETTRAVTSFITSGVLFRYPDLKLITAHSGGTLPVLAGRMKDRYPADKTQYIPNGLWAELRKLYYDCAHATYKMPWAALTALVPPTQCLFGTDYSPEPIESTVNEIPNLEISRDVLEMLERKNAERLFPRFKV
;
A
#
# COMPACT_ATOMS: atom_id res chain seq x y z
N MET A 1 -1.78 3.28 -7.59
CA MET A 1 -1.10 2.31 -8.47
C MET A 1 -1.80 0.99 -8.25
N HIS A 2 -2.62 0.62 -9.21
CA HIS A 2 -3.36 -0.63 -9.17
C HIS A 2 -2.44 -1.76 -9.63
N PRO A 3 -2.50 -2.94 -9.01
CA PRO A 3 -1.66 -4.05 -9.42
C PRO A 3 -2.09 -4.64 -10.76
N TRP A 4 -1.22 -5.44 -11.35
CA TRP A 4 -1.60 -6.39 -12.38
C TRP A 4 -0.78 -7.67 -12.23
N VAL A 5 -1.22 -8.76 -12.85
CA VAL A 5 -0.45 -10.00 -12.83
C VAL A 5 0.86 -9.78 -13.60
N PRO A 6 2.04 -9.93 -12.95
CA PRO A 6 3.31 -9.66 -13.62
C PRO A 6 3.58 -10.73 -14.68
N ALA A 7 4.14 -10.32 -15.82
CA ALA A 7 4.40 -11.22 -16.95
C ALA A 7 5.27 -12.43 -16.56
N CYS A 8 6.15 -12.30 -15.57
CA CYS A 8 7.02 -13.39 -15.12
C CYS A 8 6.30 -14.46 -14.26
N CYS A 9 5.16 -14.13 -13.63
CA CYS A 9 4.45 -15.02 -12.69
C CYS A 9 3.00 -15.32 -13.12
N ASN A 10 2.62 -14.99 -14.36
CA ASN A 10 1.24 -15.16 -14.82
C ASN A 10 0.83 -16.63 -15.12
N ASN A 11 1.81 -17.55 -15.18
CA ASN A 11 1.60 -18.96 -15.52
C ASN A 11 2.04 -19.90 -14.39
N LEU A 12 2.10 -19.41 -13.14
CA LEU A 12 2.39 -20.27 -11.98
C LEU A 12 1.16 -21.14 -11.68
N ASN A 13 1.03 -22.27 -12.38
CA ASN A 13 -0.11 -23.18 -12.26
C ASN A 13 0.09 -24.20 -11.13
N TYR A 14 0.12 -23.72 -9.89
CA TYR A 14 0.20 -24.55 -8.67
C TYR A 14 -1.14 -24.61 -7.92
N GLY A 15 -2.25 -24.30 -8.61
CA GLY A 15 -3.62 -24.39 -8.08
C GLY A 15 -4.19 -23.09 -7.50
N ALA A 16 -3.35 -22.13 -7.10
CA ALA A 16 -3.79 -20.80 -6.68
C ALA A 16 -3.93 -19.84 -7.88
N SER A 17 -4.99 -19.02 -7.88
CA SER A 17 -5.12 -17.91 -8.83
C SER A 17 -4.02 -16.86 -8.59
N SER A 18 -3.48 -16.24 -9.64
CA SER A 18 -2.54 -15.12 -9.50
C SER A 18 -3.12 -13.94 -8.73
N PHE A 19 -4.45 -13.75 -8.77
CA PHE A 19 -5.15 -12.73 -7.99
C PHE A 19 -5.10 -12.99 -6.48
N MET A 20 -4.86 -14.23 -6.06
CA MET A 20 -4.78 -14.58 -4.63
C MET A 20 -3.50 -14.09 -3.95
N ASN A 21 -2.40 -13.95 -4.68
CA ASN A 21 -1.09 -13.62 -4.09
C ASN A 21 -0.22 -12.72 -4.97
N GLU A 22 -0.11 -13.03 -6.27
CA GLU A 22 0.90 -12.43 -7.15
C GLU A 22 0.71 -10.93 -7.35
N ILE A 23 -0.54 -10.45 -7.32
CA ILE A 23 -0.85 -9.02 -7.48
C ILE A 23 -0.30 -8.16 -6.32
N ASP A 24 -0.23 -8.72 -5.10
CA ASP A 24 0.31 -8.02 -3.93
C ASP A 24 1.84 -8.03 -3.90
N PHE A 25 2.45 -9.11 -4.42
CA PHE A 25 3.88 -9.14 -4.70
C PHE A 25 4.25 -8.16 -5.81
N GLU A 26 3.41 -8.00 -6.83
CA GLU A 26 3.62 -7.03 -7.90
C GLU A 26 3.57 -5.59 -7.38
N THR A 27 2.54 -5.23 -6.59
CA THR A 27 2.47 -3.92 -5.92
C THR A 27 3.75 -3.59 -5.17
N THR A 28 4.26 -4.55 -4.39
CA THR A 28 5.49 -4.40 -3.61
C THR A 28 6.72 -4.20 -4.49
N ARG A 29 6.81 -4.96 -5.58
CA ARG A 29 7.89 -4.86 -6.56
C ARG A 29 7.85 -3.51 -7.28
N ALA A 30 6.68 -3.04 -7.65
CA ALA A 30 6.50 -1.76 -8.32
C ALA A 30 6.97 -0.62 -7.42
N VAL A 31 6.55 -0.56 -6.14
CA VAL A 31 7.06 0.44 -5.18
C VAL A 31 8.58 0.35 -5.01
N THR A 32 9.12 -0.88 -4.89
CA THR A 32 10.57 -1.09 -4.83
C THR A 32 11.27 -0.53 -6.06
N SER A 33 10.70 -0.71 -7.24
CA SER A 33 11.20 -0.16 -8.50
C SER A 33 11.16 1.37 -8.51
N PHE A 34 10.07 2.00 -8.07
CA PHE A 34 9.95 3.46 -7.95
C PHE A 34 11.07 4.06 -7.09
N ILE A 35 11.36 3.43 -5.95
CA ILE A 35 12.38 3.91 -5.01
C ILE A 35 13.79 3.64 -5.56
N THR A 36 14.07 2.42 -6.01
CA THR A 36 15.42 2.01 -6.47
C THR A 36 15.79 2.55 -7.85
N SER A 37 14.84 3.06 -8.63
CA SER A 37 15.11 3.80 -9.88
C SER A 37 15.22 5.31 -9.65
N GLY A 38 14.99 5.78 -8.41
CA GLY A 38 15.08 7.20 -8.05
C GLY A 38 13.92 8.04 -8.57
N VAL A 39 12.78 7.45 -8.92
CA VAL A 39 11.61 8.21 -9.37
C VAL A 39 11.09 9.11 -8.25
N LEU A 40 10.92 8.57 -7.04
CA LEU A 40 10.45 9.38 -5.90
C LEU A 40 11.46 10.47 -5.49
N PHE A 41 12.75 10.23 -5.73
CA PHE A 41 13.80 11.23 -5.52
C PHE A 41 13.71 12.38 -6.54
N ARG A 42 13.49 12.07 -7.83
CA ARG A 42 13.37 13.08 -8.89
C ARG A 42 12.05 13.85 -8.83
N TYR A 43 10.99 13.23 -8.32
CA TYR A 43 9.65 13.81 -8.21
C TYR A 43 9.16 13.77 -6.75
N PRO A 44 9.73 14.61 -5.86
CA PRO A 44 9.45 14.54 -4.42
C PRO A 44 7.99 14.86 -4.06
N ASP A 45 7.28 15.58 -4.93
CA ASP A 45 5.86 15.92 -4.75
C ASP A 45 4.90 14.83 -5.29
N LEU A 46 5.43 13.77 -5.90
CA LEU A 46 4.62 12.66 -6.40
C LEU A 46 3.99 11.89 -5.22
N LYS A 47 2.66 11.90 -5.16
CA LYS A 47 1.89 11.15 -4.16
C LYS A 47 1.47 9.82 -4.76
N LEU A 48 2.09 8.73 -4.31
CA LEU A 48 1.74 7.38 -4.74
C LEU A 48 0.75 6.76 -3.73
N ILE A 49 -0.34 6.21 -4.26
CA ILE A 49 -1.28 5.37 -3.50
C ILE A 49 -1.01 3.92 -3.88
N THR A 50 -0.78 3.05 -2.90
CA THR A 50 -0.54 1.61 -3.09
C THR A 50 -1.80 0.84 -2.71
N ALA A 51 -2.15 -0.14 -3.52
CA ALA A 51 -3.32 -0.98 -3.31
C ALA A 51 -3.16 -1.96 -2.13
N HIS A 52 -4.29 -2.43 -1.62
CA HIS A 52 -4.40 -3.64 -0.78
C HIS A 52 -3.53 -3.60 0.48
N SER A 53 -3.62 -2.50 1.22
CA SER A 53 -2.80 -2.24 2.41
C SER A 53 -1.28 -2.29 2.14
N GLY A 54 -0.87 -2.05 0.89
CA GLY A 54 0.52 -2.12 0.43
C GLY A 54 0.96 -3.51 -0.04
N GLY A 55 0.04 -4.46 -0.20
CA GLY A 55 0.36 -5.86 -0.52
C GLY A 55 1.32 -6.45 0.51
N THR A 56 2.45 -7.00 0.06
CA THR A 56 3.48 -7.57 0.95
C THR A 56 4.53 -6.56 1.41
N LEU A 57 4.41 -5.28 1.03
CA LEU A 57 5.40 -4.25 1.35
C LEU A 57 5.58 -4.03 2.85
N PRO A 58 4.51 -3.90 3.68
CA PRO A 58 4.71 -3.62 5.10
C PRO A 58 5.51 -4.70 5.83
N VAL A 59 5.24 -5.97 5.51
CA VAL A 59 5.97 -7.11 6.11
C VAL A 59 7.39 -7.24 5.58
N LEU A 60 7.66 -6.80 4.34
CA LEU A 60 8.99 -6.85 3.72
C LEU A 60 9.86 -5.61 3.99
N ALA A 61 9.30 -4.53 4.54
CA ALA A 61 9.97 -3.24 4.66
C ALA A 61 11.34 -3.29 5.38
N GLY A 62 11.47 -4.10 6.45
CA GLY A 62 12.74 -4.30 7.14
C GLY A 62 13.81 -4.96 6.25
N ARG A 63 13.41 -6.01 5.51
CA ARG A 63 14.29 -6.68 4.54
C ARG A 63 14.67 -5.75 3.39
N MET A 64 13.74 -4.96 2.89
CA MET A 64 13.99 -3.97 1.84
C MET A 64 15.01 -2.94 2.30
N LYS A 65 14.94 -2.47 3.55
CA LYS A 65 15.92 -1.54 4.13
C LYS A 65 17.31 -2.16 4.14
N ASP A 66 17.43 -3.37 4.67
CA ASP A 66 18.74 -4.02 4.85
C ASP A 66 19.36 -4.51 3.54
N ARG A 67 18.54 -4.68 2.49
CA ARG A 67 18.98 -5.08 1.15
C ARG A 67 18.94 -3.96 0.12
N TYR A 68 18.78 -2.71 0.57
CA TYR A 68 18.77 -1.57 -0.34
C TYR A 68 20.14 -1.46 -1.07
N PRO A 69 20.19 -1.27 -2.40
CA PRO A 69 21.46 -1.25 -3.13
C PRO A 69 22.37 -0.10 -2.68
N ALA A 70 23.61 -0.43 -2.31
CA ALA A 70 24.57 0.53 -1.76
C ALA A 70 24.93 1.66 -2.75
N ASP A 71 24.97 1.34 -4.04
CA ASP A 71 25.24 2.25 -5.17
C ASP A 71 24.07 3.20 -5.49
N LYS A 72 22.93 3.05 -4.80
CA LYS A 72 21.70 3.82 -5.07
C LYS A 72 21.22 4.67 -3.90
N THR A 73 21.99 4.72 -2.81
CA THR A 73 21.63 5.44 -1.57
C THR A 73 21.33 6.92 -1.79
N GLN A 74 21.88 7.53 -2.84
CA GLN A 74 21.54 8.90 -3.27
C GLN A 74 20.04 9.14 -3.51
N TYR A 75 19.28 8.09 -3.87
CA TYR A 75 17.83 8.19 -4.09
C TYR A 75 17.00 8.16 -2.82
N ILE A 76 17.62 7.86 -1.67
CA ILE A 76 16.97 7.80 -0.36
C ILE A 76 17.75 8.60 0.68
N PRO A 77 17.93 9.92 0.50
CA PRO A 77 18.78 10.74 1.38
C PRO A 77 18.34 10.71 2.85
N ASN A 78 17.06 10.42 3.12
CA ASN A 78 16.49 10.29 4.46
C ASN A 78 16.26 8.82 4.89
N GLY A 79 16.81 7.86 4.13
CA GLY A 79 16.64 6.43 4.33
C GLY A 79 15.32 5.87 3.81
N LEU A 80 15.26 4.53 3.68
CA LEU A 80 14.10 3.84 3.09
C LEU A 80 12.80 4.08 3.89
N TRP A 81 12.88 4.13 5.22
CA TRP A 81 11.70 4.36 6.07
C TRP A 81 11.00 5.68 5.75
N ALA A 82 11.78 6.73 5.45
CA ALA A 82 11.22 8.03 5.08
C ALA A 82 10.46 7.94 3.76
N GLU A 83 10.97 7.17 2.79
CA GLU A 83 10.28 6.99 1.51
C GLU A 83 8.99 6.19 1.64
N LEU A 84 9.01 5.08 2.39
CA LEU A 84 7.82 4.26 2.60
C LEU A 84 6.73 5.03 3.36
N ARG A 85 7.09 5.79 4.40
CA ARG A 85 6.12 6.54 5.23
C ARG A 85 5.50 7.76 4.54
N LYS A 86 6.03 8.18 3.39
CA LYS A 86 5.45 9.25 2.56
C LYS A 86 4.34 8.75 1.65
N LEU A 87 4.28 7.44 1.37
CA LEU A 87 3.28 6.85 0.47
C LEU A 87 1.91 6.79 1.15
N TYR A 88 0.87 6.72 0.33
CA TYR A 88 -0.49 6.43 0.77
C TYR A 88 -0.85 4.98 0.46
N TYR A 89 -1.75 4.41 1.24
CA TYR A 89 -2.13 3.00 1.19
C TYR A 89 -3.64 2.90 1.24
N ASP A 90 -4.30 2.40 0.20
CA ASP A 90 -5.71 2.04 0.35
C ASP A 90 -5.85 0.68 1.05
N CYS A 91 -6.97 0.44 1.73
CA CYS A 91 -7.26 -0.81 2.42
C CYS A 91 -8.16 -1.76 1.60
N ALA A 92 -8.30 -1.53 0.30
CA ALA A 92 -9.26 -2.26 -0.53
C ALA A 92 -8.97 -3.77 -0.50
N HIS A 93 -10.00 -4.56 -0.18
CA HIS A 93 -9.92 -6.02 0.00
C HIS A 93 -8.81 -6.48 0.99
N ALA A 94 -8.38 -5.60 1.90
CA ALA A 94 -7.24 -5.83 2.79
C ALA A 94 -7.46 -5.26 4.20
N THR A 95 -8.71 -5.25 4.68
CA THR A 95 -9.15 -4.75 6.00
C THR A 95 -9.17 -5.82 7.10
N TYR A 96 -8.51 -6.97 6.89
CA TYR A 96 -8.28 -7.94 7.96
C TYR A 96 -7.24 -7.46 8.99
N LYS A 97 -7.31 -7.97 10.22
CA LYS A 97 -6.38 -7.60 11.32
C LYS A 97 -4.90 -7.75 10.93
N MET A 98 -4.54 -8.77 10.15
CA MET A 98 -3.16 -9.08 9.79
C MET A 98 -2.52 -8.03 8.86
N PRO A 99 -3.07 -7.74 7.66
CA PRO A 99 -2.54 -6.68 6.80
C PRO A 99 -2.63 -5.30 7.48
N TRP A 100 -3.70 -5.02 8.22
CA TRP A 100 -3.85 -3.76 8.94
C TRP A 100 -2.77 -3.55 10.03
N ALA A 101 -2.46 -4.58 10.81
CA ALA A 101 -1.41 -4.51 11.83
C ALA A 101 -0.04 -4.28 11.19
N ALA A 102 0.26 -4.95 10.07
CA ALA A 102 1.52 -4.74 9.35
C ALA A 102 1.62 -3.31 8.79
N LEU A 103 0.53 -2.80 8.19
CA LEU A 103 0.46 -1.45 7.64
C LEU A 103 0.64 -0.39 8.73
N THR A 104 -0.10 -0.49 9.83
CA THR A 104 -0.07 0.51 10.92
C THR A 104 1.21 0.45 11.76
N ALA A 105 1.95 -0.65 11.72
CA ALA A 105 3.32 -0.71 12.23
C ALA A 105 4.31 0.07 11.34
N LEU A 106 4.02 0.23 10.05
CA LEU A 106 4.89 0.93 9.09
C LEU A 106 4.59 2.43 9.02
N VAL A 107 3.31 2.80 8.89
CA VAL A 107 2.84 4.17 8.63
C VAL A 107 1.79 4.64 9.63
N PRO A 108 1.70 5.96 9.91
CA PRO A 108 0.64 6.47 10.75
C PRO A 108 -0.73 6.40 10.03
N PRO A 109 -1.85 6.40 10.78
CA PRO A 109 -3.19 6.33 10.21
C PRO A 109 -3.51 7.40 9.15
N THR A 110 -2.78 8.52 9.13
CA THR A 110 -2.91 9.58 8.14
C THR A 110 -2.54 9.16 6.70
N GLN A 111 -1.91 8.00 6.53
CA GLN A 111 -1.47 7.48 5.24
C GLN A 111 -2.42 6.41 4.71
N CYS A 112 -3.37 5.95 5.53
CA CYS A 112 -4.36 4.95 5.16
C CYS A 112 -5.58 5.60 4.48
N LEU A 113 -6.06 5.00 3.40
CA LEU A 113 -7.22 5.43 2.63
C LEU A 113 -8.24 4.29 2.56
N PHE A 114 -9.52 4.63 2.58
CA PHE A 114 -10.56 3.66 2.28
C PHE A 114 -10.64 3.39 0.77
N GLY A 115 -10.89 2.13 0.42
CA GLY A 115 -11.20 1.66 -0.93
C GLY A 115 -11.92 0.32 -0.84
N THR A 116 -12.72 -0.05 -1.84
CA THR A 116 -13.53 -1.28 -1.81
C THR A 116 -13.11 -2.36 -2.79
N ASP A 117 -12.29 -1.99 -3.78
CA ASP A 117 -11.97 -2.81 -4.96
C ASP A 117 -13.21 -3.23 -5.77
N TYR A 118 -14.25 -2.39 -5.77
CA TYR A 118 -15.44 -2.60 -6.59
C TYR A 118 -15.18 -2.18 -8.05
N SER A 119 -15.65 -2.92 -9.06
CA SER A 119 -16.47 -4.13 -9.03
C SER A 119 -15.76 -5.51 -9.05
N PRO A 120 -14.42 -5.63 -9.12
CA PRO A 120 -13.76 -6.94 -8.97
C PRO A 120 -14.20 -7.70 -7.72
N GLU A 121 -14.31 -7.00 -6.59
CA GLU A 121 -14.71 -7.55 -5.30
C GLU A 121 -16.05 -6.97 -4.80
N PRO A 122 -16.85 -7.75 -4.06
CA PRO A 122 -18.00 -7.22 -3.32
C PRO A 122 -17.53 -6.18 -2.30
N ILE A 123 -18.27 -5.09 -2.14
CA ILE A 123 -17.94 -4.01 -1.18
C ILE A 123 -17.80 -4.56 0.24
N GLU A 124 -18.64 -5.56 0.56
CA GLU A 124 -18.71 -6.30 1.82
C GLU A 124 -17.36 -6.91 2.23
N SER A 125 -16.54 -7.32 1.25
CA SER A 125 -15.21 -7.89 1.50
C SER A 125 -14.27 -6.92 2.22
N THR A 126 -14.50 -5.61 2.06
CA THR A 126 -13.76 -4.58 2.78
C THR A 126 -14.52 -4.15 4.03
N VAL A 127 -15.81 -3.79 3.91
CA VAL A 127 -16.52 -3.09 4.99
C VAL A 127 -16.85 -3.97 6.19
N ASN A 128 -17.07 -5.28 6.00
CA ASN A 128 -17.48 -6.17 7.08
C ASN A 128 -16.36 -6.43 8.10
N GLU A 129 -15.10 -6.29 7.68
CA GLU A 129 -13.94 -6.55 8.55
C GLU A 129 -13.46 -5.29 9.29
N ILE A 130 -13.85 -4.09 8.86
CA ILE A 130 -13.46 -2.83 9.52
C ILE A 130 -13.82 -2.81 11.02
N PRO A 131 -15.04 -3.21 11.45
CA PRO A 131 -15.37 -3.28 12.88
C PRO A 131 -14.42 -4.18 13.68
N ASN A 132 -13.88 -5.23 13.06
CA ASN A 132 -12.94 -6.14 13.70
C ASN A 132 -11.56 -5.51 13.90
N LEU A 133 -11.23 -4.38 13.28
CA LEU A 133 -9.93 -3.71 13.46
C LEU A 133 -9.77 -3.05 14.83
N GLU A 134 -10.86 -2.85 15.58
CA GLU A 134 -10.86 -2.27 16.94
C GLU A 134 -10.16 -0.89 17.00
N ILE A 135 -10.26 -0.12 15.91
CA ILE A 135 -9.68 1.22 15.77
C ILE A 135 -10.54 2.28 16.44
N SER A 136 -9.90 3.37 16.88
CA SER A 136 -10.60 4.52 17.45
C SER A 136 -11.47 5.23 16.41
N ARG A 137 -12.51 5.93 16.87
CA ARG A 137 -13.38 6.73 16.01
C ARG A 137 -12.60 7.75 15.18
N ASP A 138 -11.58 8.38 15.75
CA ASP A 138 -10.75 9.34 15.02
C ASP A 138 -10.00 8.69 13.86
N VAL A 139 -9.46 7.48 14.06
CA VAL A 139 -8.78 6.71 13.02
C VAL A 139 -9.77 6.23 11.96
N LEU A 140 -10.97 5.82 12.36
CA LEU A 140 -12.03 5.44 11.43
C LEU A 140 -12.44 6.62 10.53
N GLU A 141 -12.66 7.81 11.11
CA GLU A 141 -12.98 9.02 10.33
C GLU A 141 -11.83 9.44 9.39
N MET A 142 -10.58 9.20 9.79
CA MET A 142 -9.41 9.41 8.92
C MET A 142 -9.45 8.46 7.72
N LEU A 143 -9.66 7.17 7.96
CA LEU A 143 -9.69 6.12 6.96
C LEU A 143 -10.82 6.34 5.95
N GLU A 144 -12.05 6.51 6.45
CA GLU A 144 -13.27 6.58 5.63
C GLU A 144 -13.34 7.86 4.79
N ARG A 145 -12.74 8.97 5.26
CA ARG A 145 -12.98 10.28 4.66
C ARG A 145 -11.84 11.28 4.74
N LYS A 146 -11.37 11.64 5.95
CA LYS A 146 -10.52 12.85 6.11
C LYS A 146 -9.20 12.75 5.36
N ASN A 147 -8.60 11.56 5.26
CA ASN A 147 -7.36 11.39 4.52
C ASN A 147 -7.56 11.57 3.01
N ALA A 148 -8.64 11.01 2.45
CA ALA A 148 -8.98 11.17 1.04
C ALA A 148 -9.30 12.64 0.70
N GLU A 149 -10.03 13.33 1.57
CA GLU A 149 -10.32 14.77 1.41
C GLU A 149 -9.08 15.66 1.47
N ARG A 150 -8.10 15.31 2.32
CA ARG A 150 -6.80 16.01 2.35
C ARG A 150 -6.02 15.79 1.05
N LEU A 151 -6.08 14.57 0.50
CA LEU A 151 -5.35 14.21 -0.71
C LEU A 151 -6.01 14.79 -1.98
N PHE A 152 -7.34 14.83 -2.01
CA PHE A 152 -8.15 15.28 -3.13
C PHE A 152 -9.13 16.40 -2.71
N PRO A 153 -8.63 17.61 -2.39
CA PRO A 153 -9.46 18.69 -1.86
C PRO A 153 -10.60 19.13 -2.79
N ARG A 154 -10.47 18.89 -4.10
CA ARG A 154 -11.50 19.18 -5.11
C ARG A 154 -12.77 18.33 -4.99
N PHE A 155 -12.71 17.23 -4.24
CA PHE A 155 -13.84 16.30 -4.05
C PHE A 155 -14.42 16.37 -2.63
N LYS A 156 -14.03 17.38 -1.84
CA LYS A 156 -14.65 17.62 -0.53
C LYS A 156 -16.14 17.92 -0.73
N VAL A 157 -16.97 17.19 0.01
CA VAL A 157 -18.43 17.34 0.03
C VAL A 157 -18.86 18.11 1.27
#